data_AF-A0A423CZ54-F1
#
_entry.id   AF-A0A423CZ54-F1
#
_cell.length_a   1.000
_cell.length_b   1.000
_cell.length_c   1.000
_cell.angle_alpha   90.00
_cell.angle_beta   90.00
_cell.angle_gamma   90.00
#
_symmetry.space_group_name_H-M   'P 1'
#
loop_
_entity.id
_entity.type
_entity.pdbx_description
1 polymer ?
#
loop_
_entity_poly.entity_id
_entity_poly.type
_entity_poly.pdbx_seq_one_letter_code
_entity_poly.pdbx_strand_id
1 'polypeptide(L)'
;MSDQAIRIRQAAIDAVVNGSLENLEAALRRLKDEEPWRFLSITTQLINTEQQELHSSISFGVDGLSPFFHADGVVYGATYTDHNLCFFKKAHRAGAGLMASQVREVVEKVRGEYDQAVLRQVTELKVRHEELRRLLAGHSSVDSNLASLAHVELIKGQALLVAALAPQNK
;
A
#
# COMPACT_ATOMS: atom_id res chain seq x y z
N MET A 1 0.25 13.96 -11.38
CA MET A 1 -0.76 13.27 -10.54
C MET A 1 -2.13 13.51 -11.14
N SER A 2 -3.05 12.54 -11.10
CA SER A 2 -4.44 12.84 -11.45
C SER A 2 -5.11 13.57 -10.29
N ASP A 3 -5.99 14.53 -10.60
CA ASP A 3 -6.75 15.23 -9.56
C ASP A 3 -7.63 14.26 -8.74
N GLN A 4 -8.01 13.14 -9.34
CA GLN A 4 -8.78 12.09 -8.70
C GLN A 4 -7.99 11.39 -7.58
N ALA A 5 -6.72 11.05 -7.82
CA ALA A 5 -5.84 10.47 -6.83
C ALA A 5 -5.64 11.39 -5.61
N ILE A 6 -5.47 12.69 -5.84
CA ILE A 6 -5.35 13.69 -4.78
C ILE A 6 -6.62 13.70 -3.92
N ARG A 7 -7.80 13.74 -4.56
CA ARG A 7 -9.08 13.74 -3.86
C ARG A 7 -9.31 12.47 -3.04
N ILE A 8 -8.98 11.29 -3.57
CA ILE A 8 -9.16 10.02 -2.85
C ILE A 8 -8.22 9.95 -1.64
N ARG A 9 -6.97 10.38 -1.79
CA ARG A 9 -6.03 10.51 -0.67
C ARG A 9 -6.59 11.44 0.41
N GLN A 10 -7.07 12.63 0.00
CA GLN A 10 -7.63 13.59 0.95
C GLN A 10 -8.84 13.01 1.68
N ALA A 11 -9.70 12.25 1.00
CA ALA A 11 -10.83 11.58 1.63
C ALA A 11 -10.41 10.60 2.74
N ALA A 12 -9.29 9.89 2.59
CA ALA A 12 -8.76 9.02 3.65
C ALA A 12 -8.26 9.84 4.86
N ILE A 13 -7.62 10.98 4.62
CA ILE A 13 -7.16 11.90 5.67
C ILE A 13 -8.37 12.51 6.40
N ASP A 14 -9.34 13.02 5.65
CA ASP A 14 -10.56 13.62 6.16
C ASP A 14 -11.38 12.60 6.97
N ALA A 15 -11.39 11.33 6.58
CA ALA A 15 -12.04 10.28 7.35
C ALA A 15 -11.44 10.11 8.75
N VAL A 16 -10.10 10.18 8.88
CA VAL A 16 -9.41 10.15 10.19
C VAL A 16 -9.69 11.43 10.97
N VAL A 17 -9.60 12.60 10.34
CA VAL A 17 -9.90 13.90 10.96
C VAL A 17 -11.34 13.94 11.48
N ASN A 18 -12.29 13.40 10.73
CA ASN A 18 -13.71 13.37 11.10
C ASN A 18 -14.08 12.18 12.01
N GLY A 19 -13.15 11.27 12.29
CA GLY A 19 -13.40 10.09 13.13
C GLY A 19 -14.38 9.07 12.50
N SER A 20 -14.40 8.95 11.18
CA SER A 20 -15.30 8.05 10.45
C SER A 20 -14.58 6.82 9.89
N LEU A 21 -14.77 5.68 10.57
CA LEU A 21 -14.14 4.41 10.18
C LEU A 21 -14.68 3.88 8.84
N GLU A 22 -15.98 4.03 8.58
CA GLU A 22 -16.62 3.60 7.32
C GLU A 22 -16.08 4.39 6.12
N ASN A 23 -15.91 5.71 6.27
CA ASN A 23 -15.35 6.55 5.23
C ASN A 23 -13.87 6.24 4.99
N LEU A 24 -13.13 5.86 6.04
CA LEU A 24 -11.74 5.43 5.92
C LEU A 24 -11.66 4.13 5.10
N GLU A 25 -12.45 3.12 5.44
CA GLU A 25 -12.49 1.85 4.70
C GLU A 25 -12.84 2.08 3.21
N ALA A 26 -13.87 2.90 2.94
CA ALA A 26 -14.27 3.23 1.58
C ALA A 26 -13.17 3.98 0.80
N ALA A 27 -12.49 4.94 1.42
CA ALA A 27 -11.40 5.69 0.80
C ALA A 27 -10.20 4.79 0.50
N LEU A 28 -9.82 3.90 1.43
CA LEU A 28 -8.73 2.94 1.23
C LEU A 28 -9.04 1.95 0.10
N ARG A 29 -10.28 1.46 -0.01
CA ARG A 29 -10.71 0.62 -1.12
C ARG A 29 -10.61 1.31 -2.48
N ARG A 30 -10.99 2.59 -2.57
CA ARG A 30 -10.82 3.34 -3.82
C ARG A 30 -9.34 3.58 -4.14
N LEU A 31 -8.53 3.82 -3.12
CA LEU A 31 -7.11 4.10 -3.30
C LEU A 31 -6.33 2.87 -3.79
N LYS A 32 -6.67 1.66 -3.33
CA LYS A 32 -5.99 0.44 -3.81
C LYS A 32 -6.20 0.19 -5.31
N ASP A 33 -7.34 0.60 -5.86
CA ASP A 33 -7.69 0.37 -7.26
C ASP A 33 -7.08 1.45 -8.17
N GLU A 34 -7.05 2.70 -7.71
CA GLU A 34 -6.61 3.86 -8.51
C GLU A 34 -5.09 4.13 -8.39
N GLU A 35 -4.50 3.95 -7.21
CA GLU A 35 -3.10 4.29 -6.95
C GLU A 35 -2.45 3.36 -5.91
N PRO A 36 -2.10 2.12 -6.28
CA PRO A 36 -1.65 1.09 -5.35
C PRO A 36 -0.44 1.47 -4.49
N TRP A 37 0.51 2.21 -5.05
CA TRP A 37 1.70 2.65 -4.30
C TRP A 37 1.32 3.60 -3.15
N ARG A 38 0.34 4.49 -3.34
CA ARG A 38 -0.16 5.38 -2.28
C ARG A 38 -1.00 4.63 -1.29
N PHE A 39 -1.80 3.69 -1.75
CA PHE A 39 -2.53 2.81 -0.85
C PHE A 39 -1.57 2.14 0.14
N LEU A 40 -0.46 1.58 -0.35
CA LEU A 40 0.57 0.99 0.52
C LEU A 40 1.23 2.02 1.44
N SER A 41 1.63 3.19 0.93
CA SER A 41 2.25 4.26 1.73
C SER A 41 1.30 4.76 2.84
N ILE A 42 0.05 5.10 2.51
CA ILE A 42 -0.96 5.56 3.48
C ILE A 42 -1.26 4.50 4.52
N THR A 43 -1.48 3.26 4.10
CA THR A 43 -1.76 2.17 5.04
C THR A 43 -0.59 1.88 5.97
N THR A 44 0.67 2.04 5.50
CA THR A 44 1.86 1.95 6.38
C THR A 44 1.87 3.07 7.39
N GLN A 45 1.62 4.31 6.95
CA GLN A 45 1.61 5.47 7.85
C GLN A 45 0.46 5.42 8.88
N LEU A 46 -0.70 4.89 8.50
CA LEU A 46 -1.86 4.72 9.39
C LEU A 46 -1.62 3.74 10.54
N ILE A 47 -0.72 2.78 10.38
CA ILE A 47 -0.41 1.76 11.41
C ILE A 47 0.96 1.96 12.05
N ASN A 48 1.79 2.86 11.51
CA ASN A 48 3.11 3.15 12.03
C ASN A 48 3.02 4.02 13.29
N THR A 49 3.20 3.39 14.45
CA THR A 49 3.20 4.05 15.76
C THR A 49 4.53 4.69 16.12
N GLU A 50 5.59 4.49 15.34
CA GLU A 50 6.95 5.01 15.60
C GLU A 50 7.20 6.38 14.99
N GLN A 51 6.15 7.13 14.62
CA GLN A 51 6.32 8.44 14.03
C GLN A 51 6.95 9.44 15.02
N GLN A 52 7.99 10.12 14.57
CA GLN A 52 8.65 11.17 15.34
C GLN A 52 7.78 12.42 15.39
N GLU A 53 7.65 13.05 16.56
CA GLU A 53 6.89 14.30 16.69
C GLU A 53 7.57 15.51 16.03
N LEU A 54 8.89 15.44 15.87
CA LEU A 54 9.73 16.49 15.31
C LEU A 54 10.34 16.02 13.99
N HIS A 55 10.10 16.78 12.93
CA HIS A 55 10.64 16.49 11.61
C HIS A 55 11.58 17.61 11.14
N SER A 56 12.78 17.25 10.71
CA SER A 56 13.66 18.21 10.05
C SER A 56 13.13 18.57 8.67
N SER A 57 13.15 19.85 8.34
CA SER A 57 12.70 20.36 7.05
C SER A 57 13.68 20.12 5.91
N ILE A 58 14.89 19.63 6.22
CA ILE A 58 15.99 19.43 5.27
C ILE A 58 16.01 17.98 4.75
N SER A 59 15.40 17.03 5.47
CA SER A 59 15.47 15.59 5.19
C SER A 59 14.21 15.00 4.53
N PHE A 60 13.39 15.80 3.85
CA PHE A 60 12.18 15.27 3.21
C PHE A 60 12.50 14.48 1.94
N GLY A 61 12.57 13.15 2.10
CA GLY A 61 12.53 12.19 1.00
C GLY A 61 11.14 12.09 0.34
N VAL A 62 10.98 11.10 -0.54
CA VAL A 62 9.90 10.92 -1.52
C VAL A 62 8.47 10.91 -0.91
N ASP A 63 8.31 10.60 0.38
CA ASP A 63 6.98 10.48 1.04
C ASP A 63 6.55 11.68 1.91
N GLY A 64 7.40 12.71 2.08
CA GLY A 64 7.05 13.93 2.82
C GLY A 64 6.66 13.71 4.30
N LEU A 65 5.98 14.70 4.88
CA LEU A 65 5.42 14.62 6.23
C LEU A 65 4.19 13.73 6.25
N SER A 66 4.05 12.87 7.27
CA SER A 66 2.88 12.02 7.37
C SER A 66 1.62 12.83 7.65
N PRO A 67 0.48 12.56 6.99
CA PRO A 67 -0.76 13.24 7.30
C PRO A 67 -1.44 12.67 8.55
N PHE A 68 -0.82 11.70 9.24
CA PHE A 68 -1.35 11.07 10.44
C PHE A 68 -0.44 11.32 11.64
N PHE A 69 -1.03 11.34 12.83
CA PHE A 69 -0.34 11.52 14.10
C PHE A 69 -0.90 10.54 15.12
N HIS A 70 -0.04 9.74 15.74
CA HIS A 70 -0.45 8.71 16.71
C HIS A 70 -0.22 9.23 18.13
N ALA A 71 -1.26 9.24 18.95
CA ALA A 71 -1.17 9.57 20.37
C ALA A 71 -2.29 8.88 21.15
N ASP A 72 -1.99 8.47 22.39
CA ASP A 72 -3.00 7.95 23.34
C ASP A 72 -3.83 6.76 22.81
N GLY A 73 -3.24 5.93 21.92
CA GLY A 73 -3.95 4.81 21.28
C GLY A 73 -4.92 5.22 20.17
N VAL A 74 -4.82 6.45 19.68
CA VAL A 74 -5.67 7.05 18.65
C VAL A 74 -4.81 7.56 17.49
N VAL A 75 -5.31 7.40 16.27
CA VAL A 75 -4.75 7.98 15.05
C VAL A 75 -5.53 9.25 14.73
N TYR A 76 -4.83 10.38 14.71
CA TYR A 76 -5.35 11.69 14.36
C TYR A 76 -4.86 12.10 12.97
N GLY A 77 -5.51 13.11 12.39
CA GLY A 77 -4.85 13.89 11.33
C GLY A 77 -3.66 14.65 11.91
N ALA A 78 -2.63 14.88 11.09
CA ALA A 78 -1.46 15.67 11.48
C ALA A 78 -1.53 17.07 10.87
N THR A 79 -1.26 18.08 11.69
CA THR A 79 -0.91 19.43 11.24
C THR A 79 0.50 19.76 11.70
N TYR A 80 1.25 20.51 10.89
CA TYR A 80 2.65 20.80 11.17
C TYR A 80 2.88 22.29 11.34
N THR A 81 3.43 22.67 12.49
CA THR A 81 3.80 24.05 12.81
C THR A 81 5.32 24.18 12.84
N ASP A 82 5.81 25.39 12.58
CA ASP A 82 7.25 25.67 12.68
C ASP A 82 7.69 25.58 14.14
N HIS A 83 8.77 24.85 14.39
CA HIS A 83 9.36 24.71 15.71
C HIS A 83 10.39 25.82 15.96
N ASN A 84 10.61 26.16 17.24
CA ASN A 84 11.58 27.18 17.66
C ASN A 84 13.04 26.87 17.24
N LEU A 85 13.31 25.63 16.84
CA LEU A 85 14.59 25.25 16.24
C LEU A 85 14.45 25.43 14.72
N CYS A 86 15.27 26.33 14.17
CA CYS A 86 15.31 26.61 12.74
C CYS A 86 15.40 25.29 11.96
N PHE A 87 14.54 25.13 10.93
CA PHE A 87 14.42 23.92 10.10
C PHE A 87 13.78 22.69 10.74
N PHE A 88 12.95 22.84 11.78
CA PHE A 88 12.14 21.74 12.31
C PHE A 88 10.65 22.08 12.30
N LYS A 89 9.82 21.07 12.03
CA LYS A 89 8.37 21.14 12.14
C LYS A 89 7.88 20.19 13.22
N LYS A 90 6.93 20.65 14.03
CA LYS A 90 6.29 19.84 15.05
C LYS A 90 4.92 19.37 14.60
N ALA A 91 4.66 18.07 14.73
CA ALA A 91 3.36 17.47 14.45
C ALA A 91 2.38 17.77 15.60
N HIS A 92 1.13 18.07 15.25
CA HIS A 92 0.02 18.28 16.16
C HIS A 92 -1.19 17.47 15.72
N ARG A 93 -1.94 16.95 16.69
CA ARG A 93 -3.21 16.28 16.46
C ARG A 93 -4.24 17.23 15.83
N ALA A 94 -4.98 16.73 14.86
CA ALA A 94 -6.09 17.42 14.21
C ALA A 94 -7.31 16.49 14.12
N GLY A 95 -8.48 17.04 14.44
CA GLY A 95 -9.76 16.35 14.35
C GLY A 95 -10.08 15.42 15.52
N ALA A 96 -11.12 14.62 15.34
CA ALA A 96 -11.62 13.65 16.32
C ALA A 96 -10.71 12.42 16.46
N GLY A 97 -10.10 11.99 15.36
CA GLY A 97 -9.27 10.79 15.31
C GLY A 97 -10.07 9.48 15.35
N LEU A 98 -9.36 8.37 15.22
CA LEU A 98 -9.89 7.00 15.24
C LEU A 98 -9.06 6.11 16.16
N MET A 99 -9.68 5.16 16.85
CA MET A 99 -8.94 4.21 17.69
C MET A 99 -7.94 3.41 16.84
N ALA A 100 -6.69 3.34 17.28
CA ALA A 100 -5.62 2.69 16.51
C ALA A 100 -5.89 1.21 16.26
N SER A 101 -6.57 0.53 17.19
CA SER A 101 -7.01 -0.86 17.01
C SER A 101 -8.01 -1.01 15.85
N GLN A 102 -8.99 -0.11 15.76
CA GLN A 102 -9.99 -0.11 14.68
C GLN A 102 -9.37 0.24 13.33
N VAL A 103 -8.48 1.22 13.31
CA VAL A 103 -7.72 1.59 12.10
C VAL A 103 -6.89 0.40 11.64
N ARG A 104 -6.19 -0.29 12.55
CA ARG A 104 -5.40 -1.48 12.22
C ARG A 104 -6.27 -2.57 11.61
N GLU A 105 -7.41 -2.88 12.21
CA GLU A 105 -8.33 -3.90 11.69
C GLU A 105 -8.80 -3.58 10.26
N VAL A 106 -9.21 -2.33 10.01
CA VAL A 106 -9.63 -1.90 8.66
C VAL A 106 -8.46 -1.95 7.68
N VAL A 107 -7.28 -1.48 8.07
CA VAL A 107 -6.09 -1.49 7.21
C VAL A 107 -5.70 -2.93 6.87
N GLU A 108 -5.65 -3.83 7.85
CA GLU A 108 -5.33 -5.25 7.66
C GLU A 108 -6.35 -5.93 6.74
N LYS A 109 -7.65 -5.65 6.93
CA LYS A 109 -8.72 -6.14 6.06
C LYS A 109 -8.53 -5.70 4.61
N VAL A 110 -8.38 -4.39 4.36
CA VAL A 110 -8.26 -3.87 2.98
C VAL A 110 -6.93 -4.27 2.34
N ARG A 111 -5.84 -4.33 3.11
CA ARG A 111 -4.55 -4.89 2.63
C ARG A 111 -4.67 -6.36 2.28
N GLY A 112 -5.36 -7.16 3.10
CA GLY A 112 -5.63 -8.56 2.81
C GLY A 112 -6.42 -8.75 1.53
N GLU A 113 -7.47 -7.95 1.30
CA GLU A 113 -8.23 -7.95 0.04
C GLU A 113 -7.33 -7.60 -1.17
N TYR A 114 -6.45 -6.62 -1.02
CA TYR A 114 -5.52 -6.21 -2.07
C TYR A 114 -4.48 -7.29 -2.37
N ASP A 115 -3.82 -7.82 -1.34
CA ASP A 115 -2.81 -8.88 -1.47
C ASP A 115 -3.43 -10.17 -2.08
N GLN A 116 -4.68 -10.50 -1.74
CA GLN A 116 -5.42 -11.59 -2.39
C GLN A 116 -5.71 -11.32 -3.88
N ALA A 117 -6.07 -10.08 -4.23
CA ALA A 117 -6.29 -9.71 -5.63
C ALA A 117 -5.01 -9.84 -6.45
N VAL A 118 -3.87 -9.39 -5.90
CA VAL A 118 -2.55 -9.56 -6.55
C VAL A 118 -2.19 -11.04 -6.68
N LEU A 119 -2.40 -11.84 -5.63
CA LEU A 119 -2.15 -13.28 -5.66
C LEU A 119 -2.99 -13.99 -6.75
N ARG A 120 -4.24 -13.56 -6.94
CA ARG A 120 -5.09 -14.06 -8.03
C ARG A 120 -4.47 -13.79 -9.39
N GLN A 121 -3.96 -12.58 -9.64
CA GLN A 121 -3.28 -12.24 -10.90
C GLN A 121 -2.03 -13.10 -11.13
N VAL A 122 -1.22 -13.33 -10.09
CA VAL A 122 -0.05 -14.22 -10.16
C VAL A 122 -0.47 -15.66 -10.51
N THR A 123 -1.59 -16.13 -9.95
CA THR A 123 -2.13 -17.47 -10.23
C THR A 123 -2.68 -17.58 -11.64
N GLU A 124 -3.39 -16.56 -12.13
CA GLU A 124 -3.89 -16.51 -13.51
C GLU A 124 -2.76 -16.55 -14.54
N LEU A 125 -1.63 -15.89 -14.24
CA LEU A 125 -0.43 -15.96 -15.08
C LEU A 125 0.08 -17.39 -15.24
N LYS A 126 -0.02 -18.22 -14.18
CA LYS A 126 0.36 -19.65 -14.22
C LYS A 126 -0.52 -20.42 -15.19
N VAL A 127 -1.84 -20.26 -15.06
CA VAL A 127 -2.82 -20.96 -15.90
C VAL A 127 -2.62 -20.61 -17.37
N ARG A 128 -2.51 -19.32 -17.69
CA ARG A 128 -2.27 -18.86 -19.08
C ARG A 128 -0.96 -19.40 -19.64
N HIS A 129 0.06 -19.51 -18.81
CA HIS A 129 1.34 -20.01 -19.27
C HIS A 129 1.36 -21.52 -19.48
N GLU A 130 0.69 -22.29 -18.63
CA GLU A 130 0.48 -23.73 -18.85
C GLU A 130 -0.29 -23.99 -20.16
N GLU A 131 -1.27 -23.15 -20.48
CA GLU A 131 -1.99 -23.20 -21.74
C GLU A 131 -1.09 -22.91 -22.95
N LEU A 132 -0.27 -21.85 -22.88
CA LEU A 132 0.72 -21.54 -23.93
C LEU A 132 1.71 -22.68 -24.15
N ARG A 133 2.21 -23.30 -23.07
CA ARG A 133 3.10 -24.46 -23.16
C ARG A 133 2.43 -25.63 -23.89
N ARG A 134 1.14 -25.88 -23.61
CA ARG A 134 0.37 -26.93 -24.30
C ARG A 134 0.23 -26.64 -25.79
N LEU A 135 -0.05 -25.39 -26.16
CA LEU A 135 -0.19 -24.99 -27.57
C LEU A 135 1.15 -25.11 -28.31
N LEU A 136 2.25 -24.69 -27.69
CA LEU A 136 3.60 -24.73 -28.29
C LEU A 136 4.21 -26.13 -28.35
N ALA A 137 3.75 -27.08 -27.53
CA ALA A 137 4.25 -28.47 -27.56
C ALA A 137 3.99 -29.18 -28.90
N GLY A 138 3.00 -28.74 -29.68
CA GLY A 138 2.70 -29.25 -31.02
C GLY A 138 3.53 -28.63 -32.15
N HIS A 139 4.41 -27.67 -31.84
CA HIS A 139 5.28 -27.01 -32.80
C HIS A 139 6.61 -27.77 -33.00
N SER A 140 7.57 -27.17 -33.70
CA SER A 140 8.88 -27.79 -33.95
C SER A 140 9.62 -28.13 -32.64
N SER A 141 10.59 -29.05 -32.72
CA SER A 141 11.43 -29.39 -31.55
C SER A 141 12.17 -28.19 -30.96
N VAL A 142 12.52 -27.21 -31.80
CA VAL A 142 13.12 -25.94 -31.38
C VAL A 142 12.13 -25.10 -30.58
N ASP A 143 10.87 -25.01 -31.03
CA ASP A 143 9.82 -24.24 -30.36
C ASP A 143 9.45 -24.85 -28.99
N SER A 144 9.40 -26.18 -28.91
CA SER A 144 9.14 -26.91 -27.66
C SER A 144 10.26 -26.70 -26.61
N ASN A 145 11.52 -26.65 -27.06
CA ASN A 145 12.66 -26.36 -26.17
C ASN A 145 12.63 -24.91 -25.66
N LEU A 146 12.35 -23.93 -26.52
CA LEU A 146 12.21 -22.53 -26.12
C LEU A 146 11.04 -22.31 -25.15
N ALA A 147 9.90 -22.97 -25.39
CA ALA A 147 8.75 -22.93 -24.50
C ALA A 147 9.07 -23.50 -23.11
N SER A 148 9.86 -24.58 -23.07
CA SER A 148 10.29 -25.21 -21.80
C SER A 148 11.24 -24.31 -21.00
N LEU A 149 12.15 -23.59 -21.66
CA LEU A 149 13.04 -22.61 -20.99
C LEU A 149 12.24 -21.43 -20.42
N ALA A 150 11.31 -20.88 -21.19
CA ALA A 150 10.41 -19.82 -20.72
C ALA A 150 9.60 -20.25 -19.49
N HIS A 151 9.20 -21.52 -19.44
CA HIS A 151 8.46 -22.09 -18.32
C HIS A 151 9.23 -22.12 -17.01
N VAL A 152 10.50 -22.51 -17.05
CA VAL A 152 11.35 -22.54 -15.86
C VAL A 152 11.53 -21.14 -15.28
N GLU A 153 11.81 -20.15 -16.12
CA GLU A 153 11.96 -18.75 -15.68
C GLU A 153 10.65 -18.17 -15.14
N LEU A 154 9.52 -18.51 -15.75
CA LEU A 154 8.22 -18.03 -15.28
C LEU A 154 7.82 -18.65 -13.93
N ILE A 155 8.11 -19.93 -13.69
CA ILE A 155 7.91 -20.56 -12.38
C ILE A 155 8.73 -19.85 -11.29
N LYS A 156 10.01 -19.57 -11.58
CA LYS A 156 10.87 -18.82 -10.64
C LYS A 156 10.29 -17.43 -10.37
N GLY A 157 9.91 -16.71 -11.42
CA GLY A 157 9.27 -15.39 -11.30
C GLY A 157 8.00 -15.42 -10.46
N GLN A 158 7.16 -16.44 -10.61
CA GLN A 158 5.96 -16.62 -9.78
C GLN A 158 6.28 -16.84 -8.32
N ALA A 159 7.25 -17.70 -8.01
CA ALA A 159 7.67 -17.92 -6.63
C ALA A 159 8.16 -16.60 -5.98
N LEU A 160 8.91 -15.78 -6.73
CA LEU A 160 9.37 -14.47 -6.27
C LEU A 160 8.21 -13.48 -6.07
N LEU A 161 7.22 -13.46 -6.95
CA LEU A 161 6.03 -12.61 -6.82
C LEU A 161 5.19 -13.01 -5.61
N VAL A 162 5.02 -14.31 -5.34
CA VAL A 162 4.34 -14.80 -4.13
C VAL A 162 5.14 -14.43 -2.88
N ALA A 163 6.46 -14.59 -2.91
CA ALA A 163 7.34 -14.23 -1.79
C ALA A 163 7.29 -12.72 -1.49
N ALA A 164 7.16 -11.86 -2.51
CA ALA A 164 7.02 -10.42 -2.34
C ALA A 164 5.73 -10.01 -1.61
N LEU A 165 4.70 -10.86 -1.62
CA LEU A 165 3.45 -10.64 -0.87
C LEU A 165 3.52 -11.19 0.56
N ALA A 166 4.53 -12.01 0.89
CA ALA A 166 4.64 -12.59 2.22
C ALA A 166 4.95 -11.51 3.28
N PRO A 167 4.34 -11.59 4.47
CA PRO A 167 4.40 -10.55 5.49
C PRO A 167 5.79 -10.32 6.13
N GLN A 168 6.83 -11.05 5.72
CA GLN A 168 8.15 -10.98 6.35
C GLN A 168 8.96 -9.71 6.02
N ASN A 169 8.44 -8.82 5.15
CA ASN A 169 9.13 -7.60 4.70
C ASN A 169 8.30 -6.30 4.84
N LYS A 170 7.26 -6.25 5.70
CA LYS A 170 6.42 -5.06 5.92
C LYS A 170 6.44 -4.59 7.37
#